data_AF-A0A1M5XI05-F1
#
_entry.id   AF-A0A1M5XI05-F1
#
_cell.length_a   1.000
_cell.length_b   1.000
_cell.length_c   1.000
_cell.angle_alpha   90.00
_cell.angle_beta   90.00
_cell.angle_gamma   90.00
#
_symmetry.space_group_name_H-M   'P 1'
#
loop_
_entity.id
_entity.type
_entity.pdbx_description
1 polymer ?
#
loop_
_entity_poly.entity_id
_entity_poly.type
_entity_poly.pdbx_seq_one_letter_code
_entity_poly.pdbx_strand_id
1 'polypeptide(L)' 'MAIEEDDKPRKKVTHEIGQDLSLLSVEELTERIALLTSEIERLQLAMTKKRASKDAANSFFKS' A
#
# COMPACT_ATOMS: atom_id res chain seq x y z
N MET A 1 28.69 1.95 -13.55
CA MET A 1 28.81 1.71 -12.10
C MET A 1 27.41 1.46 -11.58
N ALA A 2 27.07 0.19 -11.35
CA ALA A 2 25.75 -0.22 -10.90
C ALA A 2 25.71 -0.11 -9.38
N ILE A 3 25.17 1.00 -8.88
CA ILE A 3 25.01 1.25 -7.45
C ILE A 3 23.84 0.43 -6.91
N GLU A 4 24.17 -0.76 -6.42
CA GLU A 4 23.68 -1.35 -5.16
C GLU A 4 22.37 -0.76 -4.59
N GLU A 5 21.23 -1.08 -5.21
CA GLU A 5 19.90 -0.75 -4.66
C GLU A 5 19.27 -1.89 -3.84
N ASP A 6 20.01 -2.97 -3.57
CA ASP A 6 19.47 -4.22 -2.99
C ASP A 6 19.83 -4.46 -1.51
N ASP A 7 20.45 -3.48 -0.83
CA ASP A 7 20.76 -3.56 0.61
C ASP A 7 19.82 -2.69 1.46
N LYS A 8 18.54 -2.66 1.09
CA LYS A 8 17.50 -2.21 2.03
C LYS A 8 17.15 -3.41 2.90
N PRO A 9 17.20 -3.31 4.25
CA PRO A 9 16.70 -4.37 5.10
C PRO A 9 15.28 -4.68 4.63
N ARG A 10 15.07 -5.93 4.18
CA ARG A 10 13.73 -6.40 3.80
C ARG A 10 12.85 -6.06 4.99
N LYS A 11 11.93 -5.10 4.81
CA LYS A 11 11.02 -4.69 5.87
C LYS A 11 10.41 -5.98 6.39
N LYS A 12 10.68 -6.31 7.67
CA LYS A 12 10.04 -7.47 8.30
C LYS A 12 8.55 -7.34 7.98
N VAL A 13 7.97 -8.37 7.40
CA VAL A 13 6.53 -8.41 7.17
C VAL A 13 5.92 -8.48 8.56
N THR A 14 5.59 -7.33 9.14
CA THR A 14 5.06 -7.19 10.50
C THR A 14 3.66 -7.81 10.61
N HIS A 15 3.02 -8.11 9.47
CA HIS A 15 1.64 -8.55 9.43
C HIS A 15 1.29 -9.33 8.16
N GLU A 16 0.62 -10.48 8.29
CA GLU A 16 0.05 -11.26 7.18
C GLU A 16 -1.48 -11.22 7.17
N ILE A 17 -2.11 -10.87 6.03
CA ILE A 17 -3.57 -10.82 5.92
C ILE A 17 -4.17 -12.20 6.22
N GLY A 18 -5.13 -12.24 7.15
CA GLY A 18 -5.81 -13.49 7.54
C GLY A 18 -5.04 -14.34 8.56
N GLN A 19 -3.94 -13.84 9.13
CA GLN A 19 -3.28 -14.56 10.22
C GLN A 19 -4.16 -14.64 11.48
N ASP A 20 -3.86 -15.63 12.32
CA ASP A 20 -4.48 -15.72 13.64
C ASP A 20 -4.07 -14.53 14.52
N LEU A 21 -5.05 -13.98 15.23
CA LEU A 21 -4.91 -12.84 16.13
C LEU A 21 -4.89 -13.27 17.61
N SER A 22 -5.09 -14.56 17.89
CA SER A 22 -5.22 -15.07 19.27
C SER A 22 -3.99 -14.81 20.14
N LEU A 23 -2.80 -14.74 19.53
CA LEU A 23 -1.52 -14.51 20.20
C LEU A 23 -1.07 -13.04 20.17
N LEU A 24 -1.86 -12.13 19.57
CA LEU A 24 -1.53 -10.72 19.48
C LEU A 24 -2.14 -9.92 20.64
N SER A 25 -1.35 -8.98 21.15
CA SER A 25 -1.82 -7.98 22.10
C SER A 25 -2.67 -6.91 21.41
N VAL A 26 -3.43 -6.16 22.22
CA VAL A 26 -4.25 -5.03 21.75
C VAL A 26 -3.39 -3.94 21.11
N GLU A 27 -2.19 -3.70 21.63
CA GLU A 27 -1.25 -2.72 21.09
C GLU A 27 -0.74 -3.14 19.70
N GLU A 28 -0.32 -4.40 19.54
CA GLU A 28 0.10 -4.95 18.24
C GLU A 28 -1.03 -4.89 17.20
N LEU A 29 -2.27 -5.18 17.61
CA LEU A 29 -3.44 -5.04 16.74
C LEU A 29 -3.65 -3.58 16.32
N THR A 30 -3.47 -2.63 17.24
CA THR A 30 -3.63 -1.19 16.98
C THR A 30 -2.58 -0.68 16.00
N GLU A 31 -1.31 -1.01 16.21
CA GLU A 31 -0.22 -0.66 15.29
C GLU A 31 -0.45 -1.22 13.89
N ARG A 32 -0.90 -2.48 13.82
CA ARG A 32 -1.22 -3.14 12.57
C ARG A 32 -2.39 -2.49 11.83
N ILE A 33 -3.45 -2.13 12.55
CA ILE A 33 -4.59 -1.41 11.96
C ILE A 33 -4.13 -0.08 11.39
N ALA A 34 -3.28 0.66 12.10
CA ALA A 34 -2.74 1.93 11.62
C ALA A 34 -1.94 1.74 10.32
N LEU A 35 -1.04 0.75 10.27
CA LEU A 35 -0.25 0.42 9.08
C LEU A 35 -1.14 0.08 7.87
N LEU A 36 -2.14 -0.78 8.06
CA LEU A 36 -3.04 -1.19 6.99
C LEU A 36 -3.91 -0.02 6.51
N THR A 37 -4.36 0.85 7.42
CA THR A 37 -5.15 2.03 7.08
C THR A 37 -4.35 3.00 6.22
N SER A 38 -3.09 3.28 6.58
CA SER A 38 -2.20 4.11 5.76
C SER A 38 -1.95 3.51 4.36
N GLU A 39 -1.83 2.19 4.26
CA GLU A 39 -1.68 1.54 2.94
C GLU A 39 -2.98 1.63 2.12
N ILE A 40 -4.15 1.49 2.74
CA ILE A 40 -5.45 1.70 2.08
C ILE A 40 -5.54 3.12 1.50
N GLU A 41 -5.19 4.14 2.28
CA GLU A 41 -5.20 5.54 1.83
C GLU A 41 -4.26 5.75 0.63
N ARG A 42 -3.04 5.18 0.69
CA ARG A 42 -2.08 5.22 -0.42
C ARG A 42 -2.64 4.59 -1.69
N LEU A 43 -3.27 3.42 -1.57
CA LEU A 43 -3.89 2.72 -2.71
C LEU A 43 -5.08 3.50 -3.28
N GLN A 44 -5.92 4.08 -2.43
CA GLN A 44 -7.01 4.96 -2.85
C GLN A 44 -6.50 6.17 -3.63
N LEU A 45 -5.43 6.82 -3.15
CA LEU A 45 -4.81 7.94 -3.84
C LEU A 45 -4.28 7.54 -5.22
N ALA A 46 -3.60 6.39 -5.31
CA ALA A 46 -3.07 5.86 -6.55
C ALA A 46 -4.20 5.49 -7.53
N MET A 47 -5.30 4.90 -7.04
CA MET A 47 -6.49 4.60 -7.83
C MET A 47 -7.11 5.86 -8.42
N THR A 48 -7.29 6.91 -7.60
CA THR A 48 -7.85 8.19 -8.04
C THR A 48 -6.99 8.83 -9.13
N LYS A 49 -5.66 8.84 -8.96
CA LYS A 49 -4.72 9.33 -9.99
C LYS A 49 -4.82 8.52 -11.29
N LYS A 50 -4.87 7.18 -11.21
CA LYS A 50 -5.02 6.31 -12.38
C LYS A 50 -6.36 6.52 -13.08
N ARG A 51 -7.45 6.71 -12.33
CA ARG A 51 -8.77 7.00 -12.90
C ARG A 51 -8.79 8.34 -13.63
N ALA A 52 -8.28 9.40 -13.01
CA ALA A 52 -8.17 10.72 -13.64
C ALA A 52 -7.35 10.67 -14.93
N SER A 53 -6.25 9.92 -14.96
CA SER A 53 -5.44 9.72 -16.17
C SER A 53 -6.22 8.97 -17.27
N LYS A 54 -6.97 7.91 -16.91
CA LYS A 54 -7.81 7.16 -17.85
C LYS A 54 -8.93 8.03 -18.42
N ASP A 55 -9.58 8.84 -17.59
CA ASP A 55 -10.69 9.69 -17.99
C ASP A 55 -10.20 10.82 -18.91
N ALA A 56 -9.06 11.44 -18.60
CA ALA A 56 -8.42 12.43 -19.47
C ALA A 56 -8.06 11.86 -20.85
N ALA A 57 -7.53 10.63 -20.89
CA ALA A 57 -7.25 9.93 -22.15
C ALA A 57 -8.55 9.65 -22.93
N ASN A 58 -9.59 9.13 -22.26
CA ASN A 58 -10.87 8.84 -22.90
C ASN A 58 -11.54 10.10 -23.50
N SER A 59 -11.40 11.26 -22.85
CA SER A 59 -11.88 12.53 -23.39
C SER A 59 -11.08 12.99 -24.60
N PHE A 60 -9.76 12.75 -24.64
CA PHE A 60 -8.89 13.10 -25.76
C PHE A 60 -9.12 12.23 -27.00
N PHE A 61 -9.48 10.95 -26.84
CA PHE A 61 -9.74 10.02 -27.95
C PHE A 61 -11.19 10.04 -28.46
N LYS A 62 -12.10 10.80 -27.84
CA LYS A 62 -13.52 10.93 -28.26
C LYS A 62 -13.83 12.23 -29.02
N SER A 63 -12.81 13.07 -29.28
CA SER A 63 -12.89 14.21 -30.20
C SER A 63 -12.51 13.83 -31.62
#